data_AF-A0A9D3RXW9-F1
#
_entry.id   AF-A0A9D3RXW9-F1
#
_cell.length_a   1.000
_cell.length_b   1.000
_cell.length_c   1.000
_cell.angle_alpha   90.00
_cell.angle_beta   90.00
_cell.angle_gamma   90.00
#
_symmetry.space_group_name_H-M   'P 1'
#
loop_
_entity.id
_entity.type
_entity.pdbx_description
1 polymer ?
#
loop_
_entity_poly.entity_id
_entity_poly.type
_entity_poly.pdbx_seq_one_letter_code
_entity_poly.pdbx_strand_id
1 'polypeptide(L)'
;MSALGSREAGVGTGRRMSIAVVLLAGFLVATVSGDSKAVTTSLTTKWPSTPLLLEASEFLAEESQEKFWDFVELNQDIEIDHTDTDLSYYHLILKRAGQLLSPIQLSLLKFSLSLRSYSATVHSFQQIASNEPPPSGCPAFFSVHGEKSCDPESLKALLENASDRPKPHLFKGDHRFPTSNPDAPIVILYGEVGSGEFAKFHQLMLAKANKGEITYVLRHFVANPSRSKVFLSGYGVELAIKNQEYKAKDDTQVQGADVNATMIGENDPVDEVQGFLFGKLKTLYPELKEQLKELRKHLVESTNEMAPLKVWQMQDLSYQTAARILAAPSVDALTVMRDLSQNFPTKARSITRTVVNSEIRREIEENQKFFKGTLGLQPGDSALFINGLHIDLDVQDIFSVFDVLRNEARVMEGLQSLKIETPFIHDILKLNVQPSDSDYAVDIRSPAVNWINNLETDGRYSSWPSNVQELLRPTFPGSSVRSARTSTTSWSLWTPPMRTLQSC
;
A
#
# COMPACT_ATOMS: atom_id res chain seq x y z
N MET A 1 -3.74 -72.89 -70.85
CA MET A 1 -2.94 -71.72 -71.25
C MET A 1 -2.20 -71.27 -69.99
N SER A 2 -1.01 -71.80 -69.67
CA SER A 2 0.31 -71.21 -69.98
C SER A 2 0.34 -69.70 -69.65
N ALA A 3 1.22 -69.12 -68.83
CA ALA A 3 2.52 -69.50 -68.28
C ALA A 3 2.86 -68.48 -67.16
N LEU A 4 3.44 -68.90 -66.02
CA LEU A 4 4.82 -68.62 -65.55
C LEU A 4 5.17 -67.20 -65.04
N GLY A 5 5.51 -67.17 -63.73
CA GLY A 5 6.66 -66.46 -63.12
C GLY A 5 6.49 -64.95 -62.85
N SER A 6 7.11 -64.32 -61.85
CA SER A 6 7.99 -64.73 -60.75
C SER A 6 8.41 -63.45 -59.99
N ARG A 7 8.63 -63.56 -58.66
CA ARG A 7 9.50 -62.71 -57.78
C ARG A 7 9.09 -61.23 -57.58
N GLU A 8 9.36 -60.53 -56.47
CA GLU A 8 9.98 -60.76 -55.15
C GLU A 8 9.60 -59.52 -54.29
N ALA A 9 9.17 -59.73 -53.04
CA ALA A 9 9.78 -59.24 -51.80
C ALA A 9 9.66 -57.73 -51.46
N GLY A 10 9.10 -57.47 -50.27
CA GLY A 10 9.11 -56.15 -49.63
C GLY A 10 8.30 -56.08 -48.32
N VAL A 11 8.52 -57.03 -47.40
CA VAL A 11 8.02 -56.98 -46.01
C VAL A 11 8.81 -55.90 -45.24
N GLY A 12 8.13 -54.99 -44.52
CA GLY A 12 8.88 -54.10 -43.62
C GLY A 12 8.16 -52.98 -42.88
N THR A 13 6.89 -53.07 -42.48
CA THR A 13 6.22 -51.93 -41.79
C THR A 13 5.25 -52.32 -40.67
N GLY A 14 5.27 -53.56 -40.16
CA GLY A 14 4.34 -53.97 -39.10
C GLY A 14 4.81 -53.73 -37.66
N ARG A 15 6.12 -53.74 -37.40
CA ARG A 15 6.66 -53.82 -36.02
C ARG A 15 7.21 -52.51 -35.45
N ARG A 16 7.34 -51.45 -36.28
CA ARG A 16 7.79 -50.12 -35.83
C ARG A 16 6.64 -49.24 -35.30
N MET A 17 5.41 -49.47 -35.75
CA MET A 17 4.24 -48.70 -35.28
C MET A 17 3.81 -49.08 -33.86
N SER A 18 3.96 -50.34 -33.45
CA SER A 18 3.55 -50.76 -32.09
C SER A 18 4.51 -50.27 -31.00
N ILE A 19 5.80 -50.13 -31.31
CA ILE A 19 6.79 -49.57 -30.36
C ILE A 19 6.64 -48.05 -30.27
N ALA A 20 6.29 -47.37 -31.37
CA ALA A 20 6.02 -45.94 -31.37
C ALA A 20 4.77 -45.58 -30.56
N VAL A 21 3.71 -46.41 -30.57
CA VAL A 21 2.50 -46.18 -29.77
C VAL A 21 2.73 -46.41 -28.27
N VAL A 22 3.57 -47.38 -27.89
CA VAL A 22 3.95 -47.59 -26.47
C VAL A 22 4.92 -46.51 -25.99
N LEU A 23 5.82 -46.01 -26.84
CA LEU A 23 6.69 -44.87 -26.52
C LEU A 23 5.95 -43.53 -26.49
N LEU A 24 4.92 -43.32 -27.32
CA LEU A 24 4.06 -42.13 -27.23
C LEU A 24 3.11 -42.19 -26.03
N ALA A 25 2.61 -43.38 -25.66
CA ALA A 25 1.77 -43.55 -24.46
C ALA A 25 2.57 -43.40 -23.15
N GLY A 26 3.89 -43.63 -23.18
CA GLY A 26 4.79 -43.41 -22.05
C GLY A 26 5.19 -41.94 -21.80
N PHE A 27 4.86 -41.02 -22.72
CA PHE A 27 5.23 -39.60 -22.62
C PHE A 27 4.09 -38.66 -22.20
N LEU A 28 2.89 -39.20 -21.92
CA LEU A 28 1.72 -38.46 -21.44
C LEU A 28 1.33 -38.83 -20.02
N VAL A 29 2.30 -39.23 -19.19
CA VAL A 29 2.16 -39.03 -17.75
C VAL A 29 2.45 -37.56 -17.51
N ALA A 30 1.42 -36.73 -17.65
CA ALA A 30 1.41 -35.44 -16.97
C ALA A 30 1.65 -35.77 -15.49
N THR A 31 2.83 -35.44 -14.98
CA THR A 31 3.06 -35.34 -13.55
C THR A 31 2.13 -34.24 -13.06
N VAL A 32 0.91 -34.61 -12.73
CA VAL A 32 0.04 -33.79 -11.90
C VAL A 32 0.75 -33.73 -10.56
N SER A 33 1.56 -32.69 -10.38
CA SER A 33 1.97 -32.26 -9.05
C SER A 33 0.69 -32.04 -8.27
N GLY A 34 0.38 -32.98 -7.37
CA GLY A 34 -0.73 -32.85 -6.45
C GLY A 34 -0.44 -31.68 -5.54
N ASP A 35 -0.89 -30.51 -5.94
CA ASP A 35 -0.80 -29.31 -5.13
C ASP A 35 -1.52 -29.60 -3.81
N SER A 36 -0.86 -29.28 -2.71
CA SER A 36 -1.51 -29.28 -1.39
C SER A 36 -2.86 -28.56 -1.50
N LYS A 37 -3.89 -28.99 -0.77
CA LYS A 37 -5.19 -28.30 -0.77
C LYS A 37 -5.00 -26.84 -0.33
N ALA A 38 -4.78 -25.95 -1.28
CA ALA A 38 -4.50 -24.55 -1.06
C ALA A 38 -5.81 -23.77 -1.05
N VAL A 39 -5.99 -22.91 -0.07
CA VAL A 39 -7.10 -21.95 -0.06
C VAL A 39 -6.62 -20.71 -0.79
N THR A 40 -7.10 -20.50 -2.02
CA THR A 40 -6.81 -19.30 -2.81
C THR A 40 -7.92 -18.28 -2.63
N THR A 41 -7.56 -17.05 -2.29
CA THR A 41 -8.48 -15.92 -2.20
C THR A 41 -7.99 -14.81 -3.11
N SER A 42 -8.92 -14.10 -3.77
CA SER A 42 -8.60 -12.96 -4.62
C SER A 42 -9.62 -11.85 -4.40
N LEU A 43 -9.15 -10.61 -4.34
CA LEU A 43 -9.99 -9.43 -4.21
C LEU A 43 -9.98 -8.66 -5.53
N THR A 44 -11.16 -8.32 -6.04
CA THR A 44 -11.33 -7.59 -7.30
C THR A 44 -12.17 -6.33 -7.11
N THR A 45 -11.90 -5.32 -7.93
CA THR A 45 -12.65 -4.06 -7.93
C THR A 45 -14.02 -4.20 -8.62
N LYS A 46 -14.87 -3.17 -8.46
CA LYS A 46 -16.13 -3.07 -9.22
C LYS A 46 -15.91 -2.52 -10.64
N TRP A 47 -14.83 -1.77 -10.85
CA TRP A 47 -14.49 -1.10 -12.11
C TRP A 47 -13.53 -1.92 -12.99
N PRO A 48 -13.46 -1.64 -14.30
CA PRO A 48 -12.56 -2.35 -15.22
C PRO A 48 -11.09 -2.02 -14.98
N SER A 49 -10.20 -2.83 -15.54
CA SER A 49 -8.76 -2.63 -15.47
C SER A 49 -8.34 -1.32 -16.11
N THR A 50 -7.63 -0.49 -15.34
CA THR A 50 -7.04 0.76 -15.79
C THR A 50 -5.65 0.53 -16.39
N PRO A 51 -5.26 1.28 -17.45
CA PRO A 51 -3.91 1.22 -18.01
C PRO A 51 -2.84 1.66 -17.01
N LEU A 52 -1.73 0.91 -16.94
CA LEU A 52 -0.61 1.20 -16.02
C LEU A 52 0.09 2.54 -16.33
N LEU A 53 0.08 2.97 -17.59
CA LEU A 53 0.66 4.25 -17.99
C LEU A 53 -0.10 5.44 -17.38
N LEU A 54 -1.44 5.34 -17.36
CA LEU A 54 -2.28 6.37 -16.75
C LEU A 54 -2.08 6.40 -15.23
N GLU A 55 -2.01 5.24 -14.57
CA GLU A 55 -1.69 5.16 -13.14
C GLU A 55 -0.31 5.74 -12.81
N ALA A 56 0.70 5.48 -13.66
CA ALA A 56 2.02 6.09 -13.51
C ALA A 56 1.96 7.61 -13.67
N SER A 57 1.22 8.12 -14.66
CA SER A 57 1.07 9.56 -14.85
C SER A 57 0.43 10.23 -13.62
N GLU A 58 -0.58 9.61 -13.00
CA GLU A 58 -1.19 10.14 -11.77
C GLU A 58 -0.20 10.17 -10.59
N PHE A 59 0.66 9.15 -10.46
CA PHE A 59 1.74 9.18 -9.47
C PHE A 59 2.68 10.38 -9.69
N LEU A 60 3.07 10.64 -10.94
CA LEU A 60 3.92 11.80 -11.27
C LEU A 60 3.22 13.14 -11.03
N ALA A 61 1.91 13.23 -11.26
CA ALA A 61 1.13 14.43 -11.01
C ALA A 61 1.09 14.80 -9.54
N GLU A 62 1.02 13.81 -8.66
CA GLU A 62 0.99 14.08 -7.23
C GLU A 62 2.35 14.51 -6.66
N GLU A 63 3.44 14.10 -7.31
CA GLU A 63 4.78 14.63 -7.03
C GLU A 63 4.92 16.08 -7.50
N SER A 64 4.60 16.36 -8.77
CA SER A 64 4.59 17.70 -9.35
C SER A 64 3.80 17.76 -10.65
N GLN A 65 3.02 18.83 -10.84
CA GLN A 65 2.31 19.08 -12.09
C GLN A 65 3.27 19.22 -13.29
N GLU A 66 4.47 19.75 -13.09
CA GLU A 66 5.49 19.89 -14.14
C GLU A 66 5.97 18.50 -14.60
N LYS A 67 6.33 17.63 -13.64
CA LYS A 67 6.75 16.25 -13.93
C LYS A 67 5.68 15.45 -14.66
N PHE A 68 4.41 15.71 -14.37
CA PHE A 68 3.30 15.12 -15.11
C PHE A 68 3.30 15.53 -16.58
N TRP A 69 3.41 16.83 -16.87
CA TRP A 69 3.42 17.31 -18.26
C TRP A 69 4.66 16.84 -19.01
N ASP A 70 5.83 16.85 -18.38
CA ASP A 70 7.06 16.26 -18.95
C ASP A 70 6.87 14.77 -19.28
N PHE A 71 6.18 14.02 -18.42
CA PHE A 71 5.88 12.61 -18.64
C PHE A 71 4.90 12.41 -19.80
N VAL A 72 3.88 13.25 -19.91
CA VAL A 72 2.93 13.23 -21.03
C VAL A 72 3.64 13.56 -22.35
N GLU A 73 4.58 14.52 -22.34
CA GLU A 73 5.38 14.88 -23.52
C GLU A 73 6.31 13.74 -23.96
N LEU A 74 6.93 13.02 -23.01
CA LEU A 74 7.75 11.86 -23.31
C LEU A 74 6.97 10.66 -23.87
N ASN A 75 5.66 10.60 -23.62
CA ASN A 75 4.77 9.49 -23.97
C ASN A 75 3.60 9.93 -24.88
N GLN A 76 3.84 10.88 -25.79
CA GLN A 76 2.82 11.36 -26.72
C GLN A 76 2.31 10.25 -27.65
N ASP A 77 3.24 9.48 -28.22
CA ASP A 77 2.94 8.35 -29.10
C ASP A 77 3.79 7.16 -28.67
N ILE A 78 3.12 6.15 -28.11
CA ILE A 78 3.74 4.87 -27.83
C ILE A 78 3.27 3.95 -28.94
N GLU A 79 4.13 3.71 -29.94
CA GLU A 79 3.95 2.60 -30.86
C GLU A 79 4.09 1.29 -30.06
N ILE A 80 3.00 0.84 -29.46
CA ILE A 80 2.91 -0.47 -28.82
C ILE A 80 2.85 -1.48 -29.96
N ASP A 81 3.97 -2.12 -30.26
CA ASP A 81 3.99 -3.20 -31.24
C ASP A 81 3.14 -4.35 -30.69
N HIS A 82 2.30 -4.97 -31.52
CA HIS A 82 1.31 -5.97 -31.09
C HIS A 82 1.91 -7.27 -30.52
N THR A 83 3.23 -7.33 -30.40
CA THR A 83 4.01 -8.45 -29.86
C THR A 83 4.51 -8.22 -28.43
N ASP A 84 4.25 -7.03 -27.86
CA ASP A 84 4.70 -6.69 -26.52
C ASP A 84 3.84 -7.33 -25.41
N THR A 85 4.52 -7.85 -24.40
CA THR A 85 3.90 -8.41 -23.19
C THR A 85 3.61 -7.29 -22.19
N ASP A 86 2.64 -7.49 -21.30
CA ASP A 86 2.36 -6.54 -20.19
C ASP A 86 3.62 -6.20 -19.37
N LEU A 87 4.57 -7.14 -19.28
CA LEU A 87 5.85 -6.96 -18.61
C LEU A 87 6.81 -6.06 -19.40
N SER A 88 6.90 -6.18 -20.73
CA SER A 88 7.71 -5.26 -21.53
C SER A 88 7.14 -3.85 -21.49
N TYR A 89 5.81 -3.71 -21.53
CA TYR A 89 5.13 -2.43 -21.35
C TYR A 89 5.41 -1.80 -19.98
N TYR A 90 5.35 -2.58 -18.90
CA TYR A 90 5.73 -2.12 -17.56
C TYR A 90 7.18 -1.63 -17.49
N HIS A 91 8.13 -2.37 -18.07
CA HIS A 91 9.53 -1.96 -18.10
C HIS A 91 9.75 -0.69 -18.94
N LEU A 92 9.01 -0.51 -20.03
CA LEU A 92 9.04 0.72 -20.81
C LEU A 92 8.59 1.93 -19.99
N ILE A 93 7.47 1.79 -19.26
CA ILE A 93 6.96 2.84 -18.36
C ILE A 93 8.01 3.21 -17.32
N LEU A 94 8.62 2.21 -16.65
CA LEU A 94 9.67 2.47 -15.67
C LEU A 94 10.90 3.14 -16.26
N LYS A 95 11.28 2.78 -17.49
CA LYS A 95 12.42 3.39 -18.20
C LYS A 95 12.15 4.85 -18.54
N ARG A 96 10.92 5.18 -18.96
CA ARG A 96 10.49 6.56 -19.26
C ARG A 96 10.38 7.39 -17.98
N ALA A 97 9.70 6.86 -16.97
CA ALA A 97 9.56 7.52 -15.67
C ALA A 97 10.93 7.73 -14.98
N GLY A 98 11.87 6.80 -15.13
CA GLY A 98 13.22 6.94 -14.59
C GLY A 98 14.08 8.03 -15.21
N GLN A 99 13.65 8.66 -16.31
CA GLN A 99 14.30 9.87 -16.84
C GLN A 99 13.91 11.12 -16.04
N LEU A 100 12.74 11.11 -15.40
CA LEU A 100 12.17 12.23 -14.65
C LEU A 100 12.27 12.05 -13.12
N LEU A 101 12.31 10.80 -12.67
CA LEU A 101 12.27 10.44 -11.25
C LEU A 101 13.64 10.03 -10.72
N SER A 102 13.86 10.29 -9.42
CA SER A 102 15.03 9.77 -8.70
C SER A 102 14.96 8.23 -8.54
N PRO A 103 16.07 7.56 -8.21
CA PRO A 103 16.06 6.12 -7.90
C PRO A 103 15.09 5.73 -6.76
N ILE A 104 14.89 6.63 -5.79
CA ILE A 104 13.99 6.42 -4.64
C ILE A 104 12.54 6.56 -5.12
N GLN A 105 12.21 7.65 -5.82
CA GLN A 105 10.89 7.87 -6.41
C GLN A 105 10.51 6.76 -7.40
N LEU A 106 11.46 6.22 -8.15
CA LEU A 106 11.22 5.08 -9.05
C LEU A 106 10.88 3.81 -8.26
N SER A 107 11.50 3.59 -7.10
CA SER A 107 11.15 2.47 -6.22
C SER A 107 9.76 2.65 -5.61
N LEU A 108 9.40 3.88 -5.23
CA LEU A 108 8.04 4.22 -4.78
C LEU A 108 7.00 4.04 -5.89
N LEU A 109 7.32 4.39 -7.14
CA LEU A 109 6.46 4.15 -8.30
C LEU A 109 6.21 2.65 -8.50
N LYS A 110 7.26 1.81 -8.44
CA LYS A 110 7.11 0.35 -8.53
C LYS A 110 6.15 -0.20 -7.46
N PHE A 111 6.29 0.30 -6.23
CA PHE A 111 5.43 -0.09 -5.13
C PHE A 111 3.98 0.37 -5.34
N SER A 112 3.78 1.63 -5.77
CA SER A 112 2.45 2.18 -6.10
C SER A 112 1.75 1.39 -7.21
N LEU A 113 2.46 1.05 -8.28
CA LEU A 113 1.93 0.25 -9.39
C LEU A 113 1.57 -1.17 -8.96
N SER A 114 2.32 -1.74 -8.02
CA SER A 114 2.02 -3.05 -7.42
C SER A 114 0.77 -3.00 -6.53
N LEU A 115 0.54 -1.86 -5.85
CA LEU A 115 -0.65 -1.61 -5.05
C LEU A 115 -1.88 -1.18 -5.86
N ARG A 116 -1.68 -0.75 -7.12
CA ARG A 116 -2.72 -0.14 -7.97
C ARG A 116 -3.40 1.06 -7.30
N SER A 117 -2.64 1.84 -6.51
CA SER A 117 -3.19 2.93 -5.67
C SER A 117 -3.94 3.99 -6.48
N TYR A 118 -3.45 4.32 -7.67
CA TYR A 118 -4.04 5.35 -8.54
C TYR A 118 -5.15 4.83 -9.48
N SER A 119 -5.48 3.53 -9.44
CA SER A 119 -6.54 2.97 -10.27
C SER A 119 -7.89 3.64 -10.00
N ALA A 120 -8.19 3.97 -8.74
CA ALA A 120 -9.41 4.66 -8.36
C ALA A 120 -9.46 6.09 -8.92
N THR A 121 -8.33 6.82 -8.92
CA THR A 121 -8.21 8.17 -9.48
C THR A 121 -8.45 8.15 -10.99
N VAL A 122 -7.81 7.23 -11.72
CA VAL A 122 -8.03 7.05 -13.16
C VAL A 122 -9.49 6.71 -13.44
N HIS A 123 -10.10 5.82 -12.65
CA HIS A 123 -11.50 5.46 -12.80
C HIS A 123 -12.44 6.66 -12.52
N SER A 124 -12.08 7.56 -11.60
CA SER A 124 -12.88 8.76 -11.31
C SER A 124 -13.04 9.65 -12.55
N PHE A 125 -11.99 9.80 -13.38
CA PHE A 125 -12.07 10.53 -14.64
C PHE A 125 -12.96 9.82 -15.67
N GLN A 126 -12.92 8.48 -15.72
CA GLN A 126 -13.84 7.71 -16.57
C GLN A 126 -15.30 7.86 -16.14
N GLN A 127 -15.55 7.95 -14.82
CA GLN A 127 -16.88 8.18 -14.30
C GLN A 127 -17.38 9.59 -14.65
N ILE A 128 -16.51 10.60 -14.62
CA ILE A 128 -16.83 11.96 -15.08
C ILE A 128 -17.18 11.93 -16.57
N ALA A 129 -16.38 11.26 -17.40
CA ALA A 129 -16.65 11.12 -18.84
C ALA A 129 -17.93 10.32 -19.13
N SER A 130 -18.35 9.42 -18.24
CA SER A 130 -19.62 8.69 -18.36
C SER A 130 -20.83 9.60 -18.08
N ASN A 131 -20.71 10.52 -17.11
CA ASN A 131 -21.74 11.52 -16.84
C ASN A 131 -21.79 12.60 -17.94
N GLU A 132 -20.64 12.90 -18.53
CA GLU A 132 -20.48 13.80 -19.66
C GLU A 132 -20.19 13.00 -20.94
N PRO A 133 -21.18 12.32 -21.56
CA PRO A 133 -20.92 11.37 -22.62
C PRO A 133 -20.15 11.99 -23.81
N PRO A 134 -19.17 11.27 -24.38
CA PRO A 134 -18.42 11.72 -25.55
C PRO A 134 -19.33 11.85 -26.78
N PRO A 135 -18.92 12.65 -27.79
CA PRO A 135 -19.52 12.57 -29.11
C PRO A 135 -19.35 11.15 -29.69
N SER A 136 -20.27 10.73 -30.57
CA SER A 136 -20.31 9.35 -31.08
C SER A 136 -19.04 8.97 -31.86
N GLY A 137 -18.33 7.93 -31.40
CA GLY A 137 -17.29 7.24 -32.17
C GLY A 137 -15.87 7.79 -32.05
N CYS A 138 -15.60 8.69 -31.10
CA CYS A 138 -14.29 9.35 -30.97
C CYS A 138 -13.45 8.75 -29.81
N PRO A 139 -12.22 8.27 -30.07
CA PRO A 139 -11.30 7.78 -29.03
C PRO A 139 -10.84 8.88 -28.06
N ALA A 140 -10.64 10.09 -28.57
CA ALA A 140 -10.36 11.30 -27.81
C ALA A 140 -11.30 12.43 -28.24
N PHE A 141 -11.67 13.31 -27.31
CA PHE A 141 -12.51 14.47 -27.59
C PHE A 141 -12.14 15.62 -26.66
N PHE A 142 -12.47 16.85 -27.05
CA PHE A 142 -12.26 18.02 -26.20
C PHE A 142 -13.59 18.69 -25.88
N SER A 143 -13.65 19.33 -24.72
CA SER A 143 -14.80 20.12 -24.28
C SER A 143 -14.40 21.57 -24.02
N VAL A 144 -15.14 22.49 -24.63
CA VAL A 144 -15.01 23.95 -24.45
C VAL A 144 -16.30 24.47 -23.82
N HIS A 145 -16.23 24.85 -22.54
CA HIS A 145 -17.36 25.40 -21.78
C HIS A 145 -18.68 24.60 -21.95
N GLY A 146 -18.59 23.26 -21.95
CA GLY A 146 -19.72 22.34 -22.03
C GLY A 146 -20.06 21.80 -23.42
N GLU A 147 -19.61 22.42 -24.51
CA GLU A 147 -19.76 21.85 -25.86
C GLU A 147 -18.57 20.95 -26.18
N LYS A 148 -18.82 19.87 -26.92
CA LYS A 148 -17.85 18.79 -27.15
C LYS A 148 -17.66 18.59 -28.64
N SER A 149 -16.41 18.37 -29.04
CA SER A 149 -16.08 18.03 -30.42
C SER A 149 -14.88 17.10 -30.48
N CYS A 150 -14.84 16.30 -31.55
CA CYS A 150 -13.67 15.51 -31.94
C CYS A 150 -12.87 16.20 -33.03
N ASP A 151 -13.47 17.11 -33.81
CA ASP A 151 -12.80 17.69 -34.97
C ASP A 151 -11.83 18.80 -34.57
N PRO A 152 -10.55 18.77 -35.00
CA PRO A 152 -9.59 19.84 -34.71
C PRO A 152 -10.01 21.21 -35.28
N GLU A 153 -10.76 21.22 -36.37
CA GLU A 153 -11.16 22.45 -37.07
C GLU A 153 -12.24 23.22 -36.32
N SER A 154 -13.13 22.53 -35.61
CA SER A 154 -14.23 23.15 -34.86
C SER A 154 -13.73 23.89 -33.61
N LEU A 155 -12.51 23.59 -33.14
CA LEU A 155 -11.92 24.22 -31.95
C LEU A 155 -11.91 25.76 -32.07
N LYS A 156 -11.64 26.32 -33.25
CA LYS A 156 -11.64 27.78 -33.45
C LYS A 156 -13.03 28.37 -33.24
N ALA A 157 -14.06 27.78 -33.84
CA ALA A 157 -15.44 28.23 -33.70
C ALA A 157 -15.94 28.10 -32.25
N LEU A 158 -15.53 27.04 -31.55
CA LEU A 158 -15.88 26.80 -30.15
C LEU A 158 -15.24 27.82 -29.19
N LEU A 159 -14.03 28.28 -29.50
CA LEU A 159 -13.34 29.31 -28.71
C LEU A 159 -13.98 30.70 -28.90
N GLU A 160 -14.48 31.02 -30.10
CA GLU A 160 -15.20 32.28 -30.35
C GLU A 160 -16.51 32.35 -29.54
N ASN A 161 -17.24 31.23 -29.46
CA ASN A 161 -18.49 31.12 -28.70
C ASN A 161 -18.30 30.84 -27.19
N ALA A 162 -17.05 30.76 -26.70
CA ALA A 162 -16.77 30.38 -25.31
C ALA A 162 -17.18 31.46 -24.30
N SER A 163 -17.16 32.74 -24.70
CA SER A 163 -17.49 33.89 -23.84
C SER A 163 -18.95 33.90 -23.39
N ASP A 164 -19.84 33.29 -24.19
CA ASP A 164 -21.29 33.26 -23.92
C ASP A 164 -21.70 32.15 -22.93
N ARG A 165 -20.75 31.29 -22.52
CA ARG A 165 -21.02 30.09 -21.73
C ARG A 165 -20.34 30.15 -20.37
N PRO A 166 -20.99 29.60 -19.32
CA PRO A 166 -20.39 29.55 -17.99
C PRO A 166 -19.08 28.76 -18.03
N LYS A 167 -18.07 29.27 -17.32
CA LYS A 167 -16.79 28.57 -17.16
C LYS A 167 -17.05 27.21 -16.47
N PRO A 168 -16.48 26.11 -17.00
CA PRO A 168 -16.67 24.78 -16.41
C PRO A 168 -16.00 24.71 -15.03
N HIS A 169 -16.60 23.92 -14.13
CA HIS A 169 -16.00 23.66 -12.82
C HIS A 169 -14.81 22.70 -12.97
N LEU A 170 -13.65 23.10 -12.46
CA LEU A 170 -12.45 22.26 -12.42
C LEU A 170 -12.39 21.48 -11.11
N PHE A 171 -12.14 20.18 -11.20
CA PHE A 171 -11.96 19.32 -10.03
C PHE A 171 -10.54 19.44 -9.48
N LYS A 172 -10.36 19.09 -8.20
CA LYS A 172 -9.03 19.14 -7.55
C LYS A 172 -8.01 18.24 -8.25
N GLY A 173 -8.45 17.11 -8.81
CA GLY A 173 -7.60 16.18 -9.55
C GLY A 173 -7.30 16.60 -11.00
N ASP A 174 -7.91 17.67 -11.52
CA ASP A 174 -7.70 18.05 -12.91
C ASP A 174 -6.28 18.58 -13.15
N HIS A 175 -5.62 18.04 -14.19
CA HIS A 175 -4.28 18.42 -14.58
C HIS A 175 -4.31 19.68 -15.44
N ARG A 176 -3.91 20.80 -14.85
CA ARG A 176 -3.88 22.12 -15.51
C ARG A 176 -2.49 22.44 -16.04
N PHE A 177 -2.41 22.86 -17.31
CA PHE A 177 -1.18 23.32 -17.91
C PHE A 177 -0.84 24.74 -17.41
N PRO A 178 0.40 25.01 -17.00
CA PRO A 178 0.79 26.33 -16.51
C PRO A 178 0.52 27.39 -17.59
N THR A 179 -0.44 28.28 -17.33
CA THR A 179 -0.88 29.32 -18.27
C THR A 179 -0.76 30.69 -17.60
N SER A 180 -0.33 31.70 -18.36
CA SER A 180 -0.09 33.05 -17.83
C SER A 180 -1.36 33.89 -17.66
N ASN A 181 -2.47 33.53 -18.31
CA ASN A 181 -3.72 34.29 -18.31
C ASN A 181 -4.87 33.52 -17.64
N PRO A 182 -5.34 33.94 -16.44
CA PRO A 182 -6.44 33.29 -15.72
C PRO A 182 -7.82 33.53 -16.36
N ASP A 183 -7.95 34.51 -17.26
CA ASP A 183 -9.21 34.83 -17.93
C ASP A 183 -9.42 34.07 -19.24
N ALA A 184 -8.42 33.31 -19.69
CA ALA A 184 -8.50 32.52 -20.92
C ALA A 184 -9.60 31.45 -20.85
N PRO A 185 -10.27 31.12 -21.99
CA PRO A 185 -11.26 30.05 -22.06
C PRO A 185 -10.64 28.70 -21.66
N ILE A 186 -11.42 27.89 -20.95
CA ILE A 186 -10.98 26.59 -20.45
C ILE A 186 -11.30 25.51 -21.48
N VAL A 187 -10.28 24.76 -21.88
CA VAL A 187 -10.40 23.62 -22.80
C VAL A 187 -9.96 22.35 -22.09
N ILE A 188 -10.88 21.40 -21.97
CA ILE A 188 -10.66 20.11 -21.31
C ILE A 188 -10.49 19.04 -22.39
N LEU A 189 -9.32 18.43 -22.48
CA LEU A 189 -9.07 17.29 -23.35
C LEU A 189 -9.32 15.99 -22.60
N TYR A 190 -10.16 15.15 -23.18
CA TYR A 190 -10.39 13.78 -22.76
C TYR A 190 -9.67 12.85 -23.72
N GLY A 191 -8.69 12.09 -23.24
CA GLY A 191 -8.00 11.10 -24.06
C GLY A 191 -7.13 10.15 -23.27
N GLU A 192 -6.67 9.10 -23.96
CA GLU A 192 -5.72 8.13 -23.42
C GLU A 192 -4.30 8.55 -23.84
N VAL A 193 -3.45 8.82 -22.85
CA VAL A 193 -2.04 9.14 -23.06
C VAL A 193 -1.36 7.95 -23.76
N GLY A 194 -0.52 8.23 -24.77
CA GLY A 194 0.15 7.22 -25.59
C GLY A 194 -0.58 6.84 -26.87
N SER A 195 -1.81 7.33 -27.10
CA SER A 195 -2.52 7.15 -28.37
C SER A 195 -2.13 8.21 -29.42
N GLY A 196 -1.99 7.79 -30.68
CA GLY A 196 -1.62 8.71 -31.77
C GLY A 196 -2.65 9.82 -32.04
N GLU A 197 -3.93 9.62 -31.68
CA GLU A 197 -4.93 10.69 -31.73
C GLU A 197 -4.73 11.73 -30.63
N PHE A 198 -4.45 11.26 -29.40
CA PHE A 198 -4.12 12.13 -28.29
C PHE A 198 -2.90 13.02 -28.62
N ALA A 199 -1.86 12.46 -29.24
CA ALA A 199 -0.67 13.23 -29.66
C ALA A 199 -1.03 14.44 -30.54
N LYS A 200 -1.93 14.26 -31.52
CA LYS A 200 -2.37 15.32 -32.44
C LYS A 200 -3.13 16.43 -31.72
N PHE A 201 -4.09 16.06 -30.86
CA PHE A 201 -4.84 17.05 -30.07
C PHE A 201 -3.95 17.76 -29.06
N HIS A 202 -3.07 17.02 -28.40
CA HIS A 202 -2.16 17.56 -27.40
C HIS A 202 -1.23 18.62 -28.00
N GLN A 203 -0.61 18.36 -29.16
CA GLN A 203 0.22 19.34 -29.86
C GLN A 203 -0.54 20.62 -30.25
N LEU A 204 -1.80 20.47 -30.71
CA LEU A 204 -2.67 21.61 -31.03
C LEU A 204 -2.98 22.46 -29.80
N MET A 205 -3.31 21.82 -28.67
CA MET A 205 -3.62 22.50 -27.41
C MET A 205 -2.38 23.17 -26.83
N LEU A 206 -1.22 22.51 -26.85
CA LEU A 206 0.05 23.10 -26.41
C LEU A 206 0.40 24.36 -27.21
N ALA A 207 0.26 24.33 -28.53
CA ALA A 207 0.53 25.49 -29.38
C ALA A 207 -0.35 26.70 -29.06
N LYS A 208 -1.57 26.48 -28.55
CA LYS A 208 -2.51 27.52 -28.13
C LYS A 208 -2.31 27.95 -26.67
N ALA A 209 -2.03 27.01 -25.78
CA ALA A 209 -1.75 27.27 -24.37
C ALA A 209 -0.47 28.10 -24.19
N ASN A 210 0.59 27.78 -24.97
CA ASN A 210 1.84 28.54 -24.97
C ASN A 210 1.69 29.98 -25.47
N LYS A 211 0.67 30.25 -26.30
CA LYS A 211 0.30 31.62 -26.72
C LYS A 211 -0.58 32.34 -25.70
N GLY A 212 -1.02 31.65 -24.64
CA GLY A 212 -1.95 32.18 -23.64
C GLY A 212 -3.39 32.32 -24.14
N GLU A 213 -3.75 31.66 -25.25
CA GLU A 213 -5.10 31.72 -25.82
C GLU A 213 -6.10 30.85 -25.05
N ILE A 214 -5.63 29.77 -24.41
CA ILE A 214 -6.49 28.79 -23.72
C ILE A 214 -5.86 28.36 -22.39
N THR A 215 -6.71 28.02 -21.42
CA THR A 215 -6.31 27.24 -20.25
C THR A 215 -6.53 25.77 -20.58
N TYR A 216 -5.44 25.02 -20.77
CA TYR A 216 -5.48 23.62 -21.15
C TYR A 216 -5.55 22.71 -19.92
N VAL A 217 -6.52 21.79 -19.92
CA VAL A 217 -6.73 20.80 -18.87
C VAL A 217 -6.80 19.40 -19.49
N LEU A 218 -6.14 18.42 -18.87
CA LEU A 218 -6.17 17.02 -19.29
C LEU A 218 -6.97 16.17 -18.30
N ARG A 219 -7.90 15.37 -18.82
CA ARG A 219 -8.62 14.31 -18.11
C ARG A 219 -8.43 12.99 -18.83
N HIS A 220 -8.17 11.94 -18.07
CA HIS A 220 -7.93 10.61 -18.64
C HIS A 220 -9.23 9.98 -19.12
N PHE A 221 -9.25 9.54 -20.38
CA PHE A 221 -10.40 8.88 -20.97
C PHE A 221 -9.96 7.68 -21.80
N VAL A 222 -10.60 6.54 -21.58
CA VAL A 222 -10.29 5.28 -22.27
C VAL A 222 -11.57 4.86 -22.97
N ALA A 223 -11.58 4.96 -24.30
CA ALA A 223 -12.78 4.74 -25.10
C ALA A 223 -13.31 3.30 -24.99
N ASN A 224 -12.41 2.31 -24.94
CA ASN A 224 -12.74 0.90 -24.83
C ASN A 224 -12.07 0.28 -23.60
N PRO A 225 -12.68 0.37 -22.41
CA PRO A 225 -12.10 -0.22 -21.20
C PRO A 225 -12.07 -1.75 -21.30
N SER A 226 -11.06 -2.37 -20.67
CA SER A 226 -10.95 -3.82 -20.58
C SER A 226 -12.15 -4.44 -19.85
N ARG A 227 -12.53 -5.66 -20.21
CA ARG A 227 -13.55 -6.45 -19.48
C ARG A 227 -13.01 -7.04 -18.18
N SER A 228 -11.69 -7.14 -18.02
CA SER A 228 -11.07 -7.62 -16.79
C SER A 228 -11.19 -6.57 -15.68
N LYS A 229 -11.34 -7.02 -14.44
CA LYS A 229 -11.34 -6.17 -13.26
C LYS A 229 -9.93 -6.04 -12.70
N VAL A 230 -9.67 -4.97 -11.95
CA VAL A 230 -8.40 -4.81 -11.24
C VAL A 230 -8.36 -5.76 -10.05
N PHE A 231 -7.26 -6.48 -9.90
CA PHE A 231 -6.94 -7.19 -8.67
C PHE A 231 -6.32 -6.19 -7.69
N LEU A 232 -6.89 -6.13 -6.48
CA LEU A 232 -6.39 -5.25 -5.43
C LEU A 232 -5.27 -5.93 -4.63
N SER A 233 -4.35 -5.11 -4.14
CA SER A 233 -3.28 -5.52 -3.23
C SER A 233 -3.42 -4.71 -1.93
N GLY A 234 -2.74 -5.14 -0.86
CA GLY A 234 -2.75 -4.40 0.41
C GLY A 234 -3.81 -4.85 1.41
N TYR A 235 -4.45 -6.01 1.21
CA TYR A 235 -5.34 -6.63 2.18
C TYR A 235 -4.69 -7.85 2.84
N GLY A 236 -5.05 -8.11 4.10
CA GLY A 236 -4.72 -9.34 4.81
C GLY A 236 -5.85 -10.36 4.72
N VAL A 237 -5.51 -11.64 4.72
CA VAL A 237 -6.49 -12.73 4.80
C VAL A 237 -6.20 -13.53 6.06
N GLU A 238 -7.23 -13.65 6.89
CA GLU A 238 -7.14 -14.41 8.13
C GLU A 238 -7.94 -15.71 8.00
N LEU A 239 -7.30 -16.82 8.39
CA LEU A 239 -7.97 -18.11 8.59
C LEU A 239 -8.16 -18.33 10.09
N ALA A 240 -9.24 -17.76 10.63
CA ALA A 240 -9.56 -17.86 12.04
C ALA A 240 -10.04 -19.28 12.41
N ILE A 241 -9.36 -19.90 13.38
CA ILE A 241 -9.73 -21.21 13.92
C ILE A 241 -10.90 -21.01 14.89
N LYS A 242 -12.11 -21.37 14.47
CA LYS A 242 -13.33 -21.19 15.28
C LYS A 242 -13.41 -22.10 16.51
N ASN A 243 -12.91 -23.34 16.40
CA ASN A 243 -13.01 -24.34 17.46
C ASN A 243 -11.62 -24.87 17.82
N GLN A 244 -11.08 -24.41 18.96
CA GLN A 244 -9.81 -24.91 19.51
C GLN A 244 -9.98 -26.08 20.49
N GLU A 245 -11.23 -26.44 20.82
CA GLU A 245 -11.57 -27.36 21.92
C GLU A 245 -12.33 -28.63 21.49
N TYR A 246 -12.54 -28.88 20.19
CA TYR A 246 -13.31 -30.06 19.78
C TYR A 246 -12.51 -31.35 20.02
N LYS A 247 -12.84 -31.97 21.15
CA LYS A 247 -12.36 -33.26 21.62
C LYS A 247 -12.61 -34.33 20.56
N ALA A 248 -11.53 -35.05 20.26
CA ALA A 248 -11.52 -36.34 19.58
C ALA A 248 -12.63 -37.26 20.10
N LYS A 249 -13.67 -37.45 19.30
CA LYS A 249 -14.61 -38.57 19.44
C LYS A 249 -15.04 -39.18 18.10
N ASP A 250 -14.48 -38.73 16.98
CA ASP A 250 -14.85 -39.28 15.67
C ASP A 250 -13.65 -39.48 14.75
N ASP A 251 -12.62 -40.16 15.28
CA ASP A 251 -11.60 -40.80 14.45
C ASP A 251 -12.00 -42.27 14.23
N THR A 252 -13.15 -42.50 13.60
CA THR A 252 -13.39 -43.80 12.96
C THR A 252 -12.53 -43.87 11.72
N GLN A 253 -11.37 -44.51 11.87
CA GLN A 253 -10.65 -45.30 10.85
C GLN A 253 -11.02 -44.97 9.40
N VAL A 254 -10.44 -43.91 8.84
CA VAL A 254 -10.40 -43.77 7.38
C VAL A 254 -9.26 -44.66 6.90
N GLN A 255 -9.62 -45.88 6.51
CA GLN A 255 -8.68 -46.83 5.91
C GLN A 255 -8.13 -46.28 4.59
N GLY A 256 -6.80 -46.28 4.50
CA GLY A 256 -6.02 -46.54 3.29
C GLY A 256 -6.48 -45.89 1.99
N ALA A 257 -6.08 -44.64 1.78
CA ALA A 257 -5.77 -44.15 0.44
C ALA A 257 -4.35 -43.60 0.49
N ASP A 258 -3.46 -44.14 -0.34
CA ASP A 258 -2.05 -43.78 -0.40
C ASP A 258 -1.86 -42.26 -0.62
N VAL A 259 -1.68 -41.54 0.48
CA VAL A 259 -1.35 -40.12 0.45
C VAL A 259 0.17 -40.02 0.24
N ASN A 260 0.59 -39.87 -1.02
CA ASN A 260 1.93 -39.39 -1.36
C ASN A 260 2.04 -37.89 -1.01
N ALA A 261 1.92 -37.55 0.27
CA ALA A 261 2.05 -36.18 0.76
C ALA A 261 3.53 -35.83 1.00
N THR A 262 3.89 -34.62 0.54
CA THR A 262 5.09 -33.82 0.91
C THR A 262 6.40 -34.04 0.14
N MET A 263 6.40 -33.75 -1.17
CA MET A 263 7.57 -33.12 -1.80
C MET A 263 7.45 -31.60 -1.68
N ILE A 264 7.85 -31.07 -0.52
CA ILE A 264 8.32 -29.68 -0.43
C ILE A 264 9.72 -29.68 -1.05
N GLY A 265 10.01 -28.71 -1.93
CA GLY A 265 11.14 -28.72 -2.87
C GLY A 265 12.46 -29.20 -2.27
N GLU A 266 13.17 -30.07 -3.01
CA GLU A 266 14.43 -30.71 -2.59
C GLU A 266 15.57 -29.73 -2.21
N ASN A 267 15.39 -28.43 -2.40
CA ASN A 267 16.39 -27.39 -2.19
C ASN A 267 16.10 -26.43 -1.02
N ASP A 268 15.16 -26.74 -0.11
CA ASP A 268 14.95 -25.89 1.06
C ASP A 268 15.91 -26.27 2.21
N PRO A 269 16.91 -25.43 2.55
CA PRO A 269 17.90 -25.73 3.60
C PRO A 269 17.28 -25.80 5.01
N VAL A 270 16.00 -25.45 5.17
CA VAL A 270 15.27 -25.39 6.45
C VAL A 270 14.12 -26.42 6.50
N ASP A 271 14.30 -27.62 5.91
CA ASP A 271 13.37 -28.76 6.06
C ASP A 271 13.42 -29.30 7.51
N GLU A 272 12.71 -28.65 8.44
CA GLU A 272 12.59 -29.07 9.83
C GLU A 272 11.21 -29.63 10.14
N VAL A 273 11.17 -30.87 10.63
CA VAL A 273 9.94 -31.49 11.16
C VAL A 273 10.18 -31.86 12.62
N GLN A 274 9.34 -31.33 13.54
CA GLN A 274 9.37 -31.63 14.98
C GLN A 274 10.70 -31.32 15.72
N GLY A 275 11.55 -30.43 15.19
CA GLY A 275 12.86 -30.10 15.77
C GLY A 275 14.04 -30.89 15.15
N PHE A 276 13.77 -31.73 14.15
CA PHE A 276 14.80 -32.42 13.37
C PHE A 276 15.08 -31.67 12.07
N LEU A 277 16.32 -31.24 11.87
CA LEU A 277 16.78 -30.62 10.62
C LEU A 277 17.09 -31.71 9.59
N PHE A 278 16.10 -32.09 8.78
CA PHE A 278 16.24 -33.15 7.76
C PHE A 278 17.24 -32.77 6.66
N GLY A 279 17.44 -31.47 6.40
CA GLY A 279 18.50 -30.98 5.51
C GLY A 279 19.89 -31.43 5.98
N LYS A 280 20.23 -31.19 7.26
CA LYS A 280 21.52 -31.61 7.84
C LYS A 280 21.61 -33.13 8.02
N LEU A 281 20.52 -33.79 8.41
CA LEU A 281 20.51 -35.24 8.59
C LEU A 281 20.74 -36.01 7.29
N LYS A 282 20.18 -35.53 6.16
CA LYS A 282 20.42 -36.09 4.82
C LYS A 282 21.89 -35.94 4.40
N THR A 283 22.55 -34.84 4.77
CA THR A 283 23.98 -34.63 4.47
C THR A 283 24.91 -35.47 5.35
N LEU A 284 24.54 -35.71 6.62
CA LEU A 284 25.36 -36.45 7.57
C LEU A 284 25.23 -37.97 7.43
N TYR A 285 24.04 -38.45 7.05
CA TYR A 285 23.74 -39.88 6.91
C TYR A 285 23.14 -40.21 5.55
N PRO A 286 23.95 -40.21 4.47
CA PRO A 286 23.48 -40.51 3.12
C PRO A 286 22.95 -41.94 2.95
N GLU A 287 23.41 -42.90 3.76
CA GLU A 287 22.97 -44.30 3.69
C GLU A 287 21.58 -44.55 4.28
N LEU A 288 21.10 -43.66 5.15
CA LEU A 288 19.81 -43.79 5.87
C LEU A 288 18.69 -42.97 5.20
N LYS A 289 18.85 -42.59 3.93
CA LYS A 289 17.94 -41.67 3.21
C LYS A 289 16.49 -42.16 3.20
N GLU A 290 16.26 -43.46 2.98
CA GLU A 290 14.92 -44.04 2.94
C GLU A 290 14.28 -44.15 4.33
N GLN A 291 15.05 -44.50 5.36
CA GLN A 291 14.56 -44.54 6.74
C GLN A 291 14.30 -43.13 7.30
N LEU A 292 15.09 -42.13 6.89
CA LEU A 292 14.83 -40.72 7.21
C LEU A 292 13.56 -40.21 6.52
N LYS A 293 13.27 -40.66 5.30
CA LYS A 293 11.99 -40.37 4.63
C LYS A 293 10.81 -41.02 5.34
N GLU A 294 10.95 -42.28 5.76
CA GLU A 294 9.91 -42.99 6.50
C GLU A 294 9.65 -42.37 7.88
N LEU A 295 10.71 -42.03 8.62
CA LEU A 295 10.61 -41.29 9.88
C LEU A 295 9.96 -39.92 9.68
N ARG A 296 10.31 -39.20 8.60
CA ARG A 296 9.66 -37.94 8.25
C ARG A 296 8.17 -38.15 8.00
N LYS A 297 7.81 -39.16 7.21
CA LYS A 297 6.41 -39.51 6.93
C LYS A 297 5.65 -39.82 8.22
N HIS A 298 6.22 -40.66 9.09
CA HIS A 298 5.63 -40.98 10.39
C HIS A 298 5.52 -39.75 11.31
N LEU A 299 6.51 -38.85 11.31
CA LEU A 299 6.44 -37.61 12.09
C LEU A 299 5.37 -36.67 11.56
N VAL A 300 5.19 -36.57 10.25
CA VAL A 300 4.11 -35.77 9.65
C VAL A 300 2.75 -36.39 9.98
N GLU A 301 2.58 -37.70 9.80
CA GLU A 301 1.31 -38.42 10.07
C GLU A 301 0.95 -38.48 11.56
N SER A 302 1.92 -38.61 12.46
CA SER A 302 1.69 -38.61 13.91
C SER A 302 1.53 -37.21 14.51
N THR A 303 1.85 -36.17 13.73
CA THR A 303 1.58 -34.79 14.14
C THR A 303 0.09 -34.53 13.92
N ASN A 304 -0.71 -34.78 14.95
CA ASN A 304 -2.04 -34.20 15.03
C ASN A 304 -1.86 -32.67 15.02
N GLU A 305 -2.07 -32.04 13.86
CA GLU A 305 -1.58 -30.69 13.49
C GLU A 305 -2.11 -29.58 14.42
N MET A 306 -3.12 -29.86 15.26
CA MET A 306 -3.80 -28.88 16.09
C MET A 306 -4.08 -29.36 17.52
N ALA A 307 -3.19 -30.15 18.13
CA ALA A 307 -3.33 -30.51 19.54
C ALA A 307 -3.12 -29.27 20.46
N PRO A 308 -3.99 -29.03 21.45
CA PRO A 308 -3.93 -27.83 22.29
C PRO A 308 -2.66 -27.79 23.15
N LEU A 309 -2.04 -26.61 23.23
CA LEU A 309 -0.87 -26.36 24.08
C LEU A 309 -1.26 -26.23 25.55
N LYS A 310 -0.36 -26.65 26.44
CA LYS A 310 -0.58 -26.50 27.89
C LYS A 310 -0.22 -25.08 28.33
N VAL A 311 -0.92 -24.57 29.34
CA VAL A 311 -0.82 -23.16 29.79
C VAL A 311 0.63 -22.72 30.10
N TRP A 312 1.42 -23.57 30.76
CA TRP A 312 2.82 -23.24 31.06
C TRP A 312 3.72 -23.20 29.83
N GLN A 313 3.39 -23.93 28.76
CA GLN A 313 4.15 -23.90 27.52
C GLN A 313 3.90 -22.60 26.73
N MET A 314 2.78 -21.91 27.00
CA MET A 314 2.44 -20.64 26.36
C MET A 314 3.19 -19.46 26.98
N GLN A 315 3.61 -19.54 28.25
CA GLN A 315 4.29 -18.44 28.94
C GLN A 315 5.67 -18.13 28.35
N ASP A 316 6.45 -19.15 27.99
CA ASP A 316 7.79 -18.98 27.44
C ASP A 316 7.81 -18.90 25.90
N LEU A 317 6.64 -18.99 25.26
CA LEU A 317 6.53 -19.14 23.81
C LEU A 317 7.07 -17.91 23.06
N SER A 318 6.90 -16.71 23.61
CA SER A 318 7.46 -15.47 23.06
C SER A 318 8.98 -15.49 23.03
N TYR A 319 9.63 -15.86 24.14
CA TYR A 319 11.08 -15.99 24.23
C TYR A 319 11.62 -17.10 23.32
N GLN A 320 10.91 -18.22 23.23
CA GLN A 320 11.28 -19.34 22.35
C GLN A 320 11.18 -18.96 20.87
N THR A 321 10.14 -18.21 20.49
CA THR A 321 9.98 -17.68 19.13
C THR A 321 11.11 -16.72 18.79
N ALA A 322 11.41 -15.79 19.69
CA ALA A 322 12.51 -14.83 19.51
C ALA A 322 13.87 -15.54 19.38
N ALA A 323 14.16 -16.50 20.26
CA ALA A 323 15.38 -17.30 20.20
C ALA A 323 15.48 -18.09 18.88
N ARG A 324 14.35 -18.58 18.36
CA ARG A 324 14.31 -19.30 17.08
C ARG A 324 14.64 -18.40 15.90
N ILE A 325 14.11 -17.18 15.88
CA ILE A 325 14.39 -16.18 14.85
C ILE A 325 15.86 -15.75 14.91
N LEU A 326 16.38 -15.50 16.12
CA LEU A 326 17.78 -15.10 16.32
C LEU A 326 18.79 -16.21 16.02
N ALA A 327 18.37 -17.48 16.10
CA ALA A 327 19.22 -18.61 15.72
C ALA A 327 19.38 -18.79 14.20
N ALA A 328 18.52 -18.16 13.39
CA ALA A 328 18.63 -18.17 11.94
C ALA A 328 19.73 -17.19 11.47
N PRO A 329 20.34 -17.41 10.29
CA PRO A 329 21.22 -16.43 9.67
C PRO A 329 20.52 -15.08 9.52
N SER A 330 21.26 -13.97 9.68
CA SER A 330 20.70 -12.61 9.64
C SER A 330 19.94 -12.28 8.34
N VAL A 331 20.35 -12.88 7.22
CA VAL A 331 19.70 -12.73 5.91
C VAL A 331 18.32 -13.40 5.88
N ASP A 332 18.15 -14.51 6.59
CA ASP A 332 16.93 -15.31 6.58
C ASP A 332 16.00 -14.99 7.77
N ALA A 333 16.49 -14.27 8.78
CA ALA A 333 15.77 -13.99 10.02
C ALA A 333 14.38 -13.35 9.78
N LEU A 334 14.29 -12.39 8.85
CA LEU A 334 13.00 -11.76 8.49
C LEU A 334 12.06 -12.73 7.76
N THR A 335 12.60 -13.60 6.91
CA THR A 335 11.83 -14.63 6.21
C THR A 335 11.28 -15.66 7.18
N VAL A 336 12.09 -16.06 8.17
CA VAL A 336 11.69 -16.96 9.26
C VAL A 336 10.64 -16.30 10.15
N MET A 337 10.82 -15.02 10.49
CA MET A 337 9.82 -14.25 11.24
C MET A 337 8.48 -14.19 10.50
N ARG A 338 8.50 -13.94 9.19
CA ARG A 338 7.31 -13.97 8.33
C ARG A 338 6.63 -15.34 8.36
N ASP A 339 7.36 -16.43 8.12
CA ASP A 339 6.77 -17.79 8.11
C ASP A 339 6.17 -18.16 9.47
N LEU A 340 6.90 -17.89 10.56
CA LEU A 340 6.41 -18.18 11.92
C LEU A 340 5.18 -17.35 12.28
N SER A 341 5.10 -16.08 11.83
CA SER A 341 3.94 -15.23 12.08
C SER A 341 2.70 -15.65 11.27
N GLN A 342 2.87 -16.02 9.99
CA GLN A 342 1.78 -16.41 9.10
C GLN A 342 1.23 -17.81 9.43
N ASN A 343 2.10 -18.72 9.86
CA ASN A 343 1.77 -20.12 10.14
C ASN A 343 1.86 -20.45 11.64
N PHE A 344 1.66 -19.47 12.51
CA PHE A 344 1.91 -19.63 13.95
C PHE A 344 1.21 -20.84 14.58
N PRO A 345 -0.11 -21.08 14.38
CA PRO A 345 -0.79 -22.19 15.04
C PRO A 345 -0.21 -23.57 14.72
N THR A 346 0.27 -23.78 13.50
CA THR A 346 0.86 -25.07 13.08
C THR A 346 2.29 -25.23 13.57
N LYS A 347 3.05 -24.13 13.68
CA LYS A 347 4.45 -24.13 14.12
C LYS A 347 4.61 -24.06 15.64
N ALA A 348 3.59 -23.63 16.38
CA ALA A 348 3.67 -23.36 17.82
C ALA A 348 4.24 -24.53 18.63
N ARG A 349 3.86 -25.78 18.33
CA ARG A 349 4.41 -26.96 19.02
C ARG A 349 5.90 -27.16 18.78
N SER A 350 6.38 -26.88 17.56
CA SER A 350 7.81 -26.94 17.26
C SER A 350 8.58 -25.89 18.07
N ILE A 351 8.02 -24.69 18.18
CA ILE A 351 8.63 -23.57 18.91
C ILE A 351 8.80 -23.91 20.40
N THR A 352 7.83 -24.61 21.03
CA THR A 352 7.91 -24.98 22.46
C THR A 352 9.13 -25.81 22.85
N ARG A 353 9.78 -26.46 21.89
CA ARG A 353 10.97 -27.28 22.11
C ARG A 353 12.28 -26.50 21.99
N THR A 354 12.22 -25.24 21.57
CA THR A 354 13.41 -24.40 21.40
C THR A 354 13.98 -24.06 22.77
N VAL A 355 15.28 -24.30 22.95
CA VAL A 355 15.99 -23.96 24.19
C VAL A 355 16.32 -22.47 24.15
N VAL A 356 15.94 -21.75 25.20
CA VAL A 356 16.21 -20.32 25.35
C VAL A 356 17.43 -20.14 26.25
N ASN A 357 18.45 -19.42 25.76
CA ASN A 357 19.59 -19.02 26.58
C ASN A 357 19.16 -17.95 27.60
N SER A 358 19.69 -18.01 28.83
CA SER A 358 19.39 -17.05 29.90
C SER A 358 19.83 -15.63 29.55
N GLU A 359 20.87 -15.48 28.72
CA GLU A 359 21.35 -14.17 28.25
C GLU A 359 20.29 -13.43 27.43
N ILE A 360 19.64 -14.13 26.49
CA ILE A 360 18.57 -13.58 25.63
C ILE A 360 17.38 -13.14 26.49
N ARG A 361 17.01 -13.94 27.50
CA ARG A 361 15.93 -13.59 28.42
C ARG A 361 16.22 -12.28 29.16
N ARG A 362 17.44 -12.14 29.69
CA ARG A 362 17.86 -10.94 30.41
C ARG A 362 17.84 -9.70 29.50
N GLU A 363 18.36 -9.81 28.28
CA GLU A 363 18.37 -8.70 27.31
C GLU A 363 16.96 -8.24 26.95
N ILE A 364 16.03 -9.18 26.71
CA ILE A 364 14.63 -8.86 26.42
C ILE A 364 13.96 -8.16 27.61
N GLU A 365 14.18 -8.62 28.84
CA GLU A 365 13.62 -8.00 30.04
C GLU A 365 14.17 -6.58 30.30
N GLU A 366 15.45 -6.34 30.02
CA GLU A 366 16.06 -5.01 30.12
C GLU A 366 15.48 -4.05 29.07
N ASN A 367 15.35 -4.50 27.82
CA ASN A 367 14.74 -3.74 26.74
C ASN A 367 13.27 -3.42 27.04
N GLN A 368 12.49 -4.38 27.56
CA GLN A 368 11.10 -4.14 27.97
C GLN A 368 10.98 -3.07 29.05
N LYS A 369 11.88 -3.05 30.05
CA LYS A 369 11.89 -2.00 31.09
C LYS A 369 12.23 -0.64 30.50
N PHE A 370 13.20 -0.58 29.58
CA PHE A 370 13.60 0.64 28.91
C PHE A 370 12.45 1.21 28.06
N PHE A 371 11.82 0.39 27.22
CA PHE A 371 10.72 0.82 26.36
C PHE A 371 9.47 1.21 27.13
N LYS A 372 9.18 0.53 28.26
CA LYS A 372 8.09 0.94 29.16
C LYS A 372 8.32 2.32 29.76
N GLY A 373 9.57 2.66 30.11
CA GLY A 373 9.91 3.96 30.69
C GLY A 373 9.94 5.11 29.66
N THR A 374 10.45 4.85 28.46
CA THR A 374 10.68 5.90 27.45
C THR A 374 9.49 6.09 26.51
N LEU A 375 8.87 5.00 26.05
CA LEU A 375 7.84 5.00 25.01
C LEU A 375 6.46 4.55 25.53
N GLY A 376 6.37 4.09 26.79
CA GLY A 376 5.13 3.57 27.37
C GLY A 376 4.71 2.21 26.82
N LEU A 377 5.55 1.53 26.04
CA LEU A 377 5.23 0.25 25.40
C LEU A 377 5.20 -0.89 26.42
N GLN A 378 4.09 -1.62 26.48
CA GLN A 378 3.97 -2.82 27.31
C GLN A 378 4.33 -4.09 26.54
N PRO A 379 4.64 -5.21 27.23
CA PRO A 379 4.84 -6.48 26.56
C PRO A 379 3.59 -6.90 25.78
N GLY A 380 3.72 -7.02 24.45
CA GLY A 380 2.61 -7.34 23.54
C GLY A 380 2.21 -6.17 22.64
N ASP A 381 2.53 -4.94 23.02
CA ASP A 381 2.30 -3.77 22.19
C ASP A 381 3.34 -3.73 21.05
N SER A 382 2.90 -3.31 19.88
CA SER A 382 3.75 -3.14 18.70
C SER A 382 3.74 -1.66 18.31
N ALA A 383 4.93 -1.12 18.01
CA ALA A 383 5.06 0.24 17.53
C ALA A 383 6.02 0.27 16.34
N LEU A 384 5.61 0.94 15.26
CA LEU A 384 6.44 1.17 14.09
C LEU A 384 6.92 2.61 14.11
N PHE A 385 8.22 2.81 13.90
CA PHE A 385 8.79 4.14 13.78
C PHE A 385 9.50 4.28 12.42
N ILE A 386 9.16 5.32 11.67
CA ILE A 386 9.85 5.69 10.42
C ILE A 386 10.54 7.02 10.66
N ASN A 387 11.88 7.03 10.66
CA ASN A 387 12.70 8.22 10.94
C ASN A 387 12.31 8.99 12.22
N GLY A 388 11.78 8.30 13.23
CA GLY A 388 11.33 8.89 14.50
C GLY A 388 9.83 9.22 14.56
N LEU A 389 9.11 9.14 13.43
CA LEU A 389 7.66 9.28 13.39
C LEU A 389 6.99 7.99 13.83
N HIS A 390 6.15 8.07 14.86
CA HIS A 390 5.35 6.93 15.33
C HIS A 390 4.19 6.68 14.37
N ILE A 391 4.10 5.44 13.88
CA ILE A 391 3.02 4.94 13.03
C ILE A 391 2.18 3.98 13.86
N ASP A 392 0.93 4.37 14.06
CA ASP A 392 -0.08 3.55 14.69
C ASP A 392 -0.60 2.51 13.68
N LEU A 393 -0.26 1.24 13.92
CA LEU A 393 -0.62 0.12 13.05
C LEU A 393 -2.09 -0.29 13.18
N ASP A 394 -2.80 0.14 14.23
CA ASP A 394 -4.22 -0.17 14.41
C ASP A 394 -5.11 0.71 13.53
N VAL A 395 -4.62 1.91 13.19
CA VAL A 395 -5.36 2.92 12.42
C VAL A 395 -4.82 3.08 11.01
N GLN A 396 -3.49 3.02 10.83
CA GLN A 396 -2.87 3.29 9.53
C GLN A 396 -2.78 2.03 8.67
N ASP A 397 -3.20 2.17 7.42
CA ASP A 397 -3.09 1.14 6.40
C ASP A 397 -1.81 1.27 5.57
N ILE A 398 -1.56 0.30 4.69
CA ILE A 398 -0.38 0.30 3.82
C ILE A 398 -0.33 1.52 2.89
N PHE A 399 -1.48 2.10 2.55
CA PHE A 399 -1.59 3.29 1.72
C PHE A 399 -1.16 4.54 2.50
N SER A 400 -1.56 4.66 3.77
CA SER A 400 -1.13 5.72 4.68
C SER A 400 0.37 5.64 4.96
N VAL A 401 0.90 4.44 5.19
CA VAL A 401 2.35 4.22 5.34
C VAL A 401 3.11 4.62 4.08
N PHE A 402 2.55 4.31 2.90
CA PHE A 402 3.11 4.75 1.63
C PHE A 402 3.15 6.28 1.49
N ASP A 403 2.10 6.98 1.91
CA ASP A 403 2.07 8.44 1.91
C ASP A 403 3.11 9.05 2.85
N VAL A 404 3.30 8.46 4.04
CA VAL A 404 4.36 8.86 4.98
C VAL A 404 5.75 8.66 4.34
N LEU A 405 6.00 7.49 3.73
CA LEU A 405 7.27 7.20 3.06
C LEU A 405 7.56 8.16 1.90
N ARG A 406 6.53 8.51 1.13
CA ARG A 406 6.65 9.48 0.03
C ARG A 406 6.99 10.88 0.53
N ASN A 407 6.26 11.36 1.55
CA ASN A 407 6.52 12.67 2.14
C ASN A 407 7.93 12.75 2.73
N GLU A 408 8.35 11.70 3.42
CA GLU A 408 9.69 11.60 4.00
C GLU A 408 10.78 11.58 2.92
N ALA A 409 10.57 10.81 1.84
CA ALA A 409 11.48 10.81 0.69
C ALA A 409 11.64 12.21 0.08
N ARG A 410 10.53 12.97 -0.05
CA ARG A 410 10.57 14.35 -0.56
C ARG A 410 11.37 15.28 0.36
N VAL A 411 11.22 15.16 1.68
CA VAL A 411 12.00 15.94 2.65
C VAL A 411 13.48 15.59 2.55
N MET A 412 13.81 14.30 2.50
CA MET A 412 15.19 13.83 2.36
C MET A 412 15.85 14.31 1.06
N GLU A 413 15.14 14.22 -0.07
CA GLU A 413 15.61 14.75 -1.37
C GLU A 413 15.79 16.28 -1.33
N GLY A 414 14.87 16.99 -0.66
CA GLY A 414 14.99 18.42 -0.41
C GLY A 414 16.25 18.78 0.36
N LEU A 415 16.55 18.08 1.45
CA LEU A 415 17.78 18.29 2.23
C LEU A 415 19.04 17.94 1.42
N GLN A 416 18.97 16.89 0.60
CA GLN A 416 20.06 16.53 -0.29
C GLN A 416 20.30 17.60 -1.37
N SER A 417 19.25 18.25 -1.88
CA SER A 417 19.36 19.36 -2.84
C SER A 417 20.10 20.57 -2.25
N LEU A 418 20.01 20.76 -0.92
CA LEU A 418 20.75 21.76 -0.15
C LEU A 418 22.19 21.34 0.16
N LYS A 419 22.66 20.20 -0.37
CA LYS A 419 24.00 19.63 -0.18
C LYS A 419 24.32 19.30 1.29
N ILE A 420 23.31 18.95 2.07
CA ILE A 420 23.51 18.42 3.42
C ILE A 420 23.97 16.97 3.30
N GLU A 421 25.08 16.62 3.93
CA GLU A 421 25.59 15.23 3.89
C GLU A 421 24.63 14.28 4.64
N THR A 422 24.46 13.08 4.11
CA THR A 422 23.56 12.04 4.64
C THR A 422 23.71 11.70 6.13
N PRO A 423 24.90 11.67 6.77
CA PRO A 423 24.98 11.39 8.20
C PRO A 423 24.28 12.46 9.06
N PHE A 424 24.33 13.72 8.65
CA PHE A 424 23.69 14.82 9.40
C PHE A 424 22.18 14.87 9.20
N ILE A 425 21.66 14.30 8.11
CA ILE A 425 20.20 14.25 7.85
C ILE A 425 19.49 13.51 8.98
N HIS A 426 20.01 12.37 9.41
CA HIS A 426 19.41 11.60 10.50
C HIS A 426 19.42 12.35 11.83
N ASP A 427 20.44 13.16 12.09
CA ASP A 427 20.51 13.95 13.31
C ASP A 427 19.59 15.18 13.26
N ILE A 428 19.43 15.78 12.08
CA ILE A 428 18.47 16.87 11.85
C ILE A 428 17.03 16.36 12.01
N LEU A 429 16.69 15.19 11.47
CA LEU A 429 15.35 14.61 11.59
C LEU A 429 14.99 14.25 13.04
N LYS A 430 15.99 13.96 13.90
CA LYS A 430 15.78 13.74 15.33
C LYS A 430 15.56 15.04 16.11
N LEU A 431 15.92 16.20 15.57
CA LEU A 431 15.72 17.47 16.27
C LEU A 431 14.22 17.71 16.40
N ASN A 432 13.73 17.77 17.63
CA ASN A 432 12.36 18.18 17.88
C ASN A 432 12.24 19.68 17.64
N VAL A 433 11.91 20.07 16.40
CA VAL A 433 11.71 21.47 16.00
C VAL A 433 10.32 21.96 16.42
N GLN A 434 9.43 21.09 16.90
CA GLN A 434 8.17 21.54 17.47
C GLN A 434 8.40 22.02 18.91
N PRO A 435 8.28 23.34 19.18
CA PRO A 435 8.03 23.75 20.55
C PRO A 435 6.67 23.16 20.94
N SER A 436 6.70 22.14 21.78
CA SER A 436 5.54 21.58 22.47
C SER A 436 4.62 22.71 22.90
N ASP A 437 3.34 22.66 22.47
CA ASP A 437 2.21 23.53 22.86
C ASP A 437 2.60 24.61 23.87
N SER A 438 3.36 25.60 23.39
CA SER A 438 3.69 26.71 24.24
C SER A 438 2.45 27.58 24.21
N ASP A 439 1.57 27.37 25.19
CA ASP A 439 0.47 28.28 25.49
C ASP A 439 1.07 29.68 25.59
N TYR A 440 0.93 30.45 24.52
CA TYR A 440 1.49 31.77 24.46
C TYR A 440 0.58 32.69 25.28
N ALA A 441 1.14 33.30 26.31
CA ALA A 441 0.43 34.29 27.08
C ALA A 441 0.33 35.59 26.28
N VAL A 442 -0.88 35.99 25.90
CA VAL A 442 -1.15 37.29 25.27
C VAL A 442 -1.45 38.33 26.35
N ASP A 443 -0.86 39.51 26.25
CA ASP A 443 -1.22 40.64 27.12
C ASP A 443 -2.59 41.19 26.72
N ILE A 444 -3.58 41.00 27.58
CA ILE A 444 -4.97 41.43 27.38
C ILE A 444 -5.31 42.74 28.10
N ARG A 445 -4.32 43.43 28.69
CA ARG A 445 -4.54 44.66 29.44
C ARG A 445 -4.78 45.82 28.47
N SER A 446 -6.04 45.99 28.09
CA SER A 446 -6.48 47.09 27.23
C SER A 446 -7.63 47.86 27.88
N PRO A 447 -7.65 49.21 27.78
CA PRO A 447 -8.78 50.01 28.24
C PRO A 447 -10.08 49.72 27.47
N ALA A 448 -10.01 49.00 26.34
CA ALA A 448 -11.17 48.58 25.57
C ALA A 448 -11.93 47.39 26.19
N VAL A 449 -11.35 46.71 27.19
CA VAL A 449 -11.97 45.57 27.85
C VAL A 449 -12.89 46.05 28.98
N ASN A 450 -14.18 45.75 28.86
CA ASN A 450 -15.15 45.99 29.91
C ASN A 450 -15.22 44.77 30.84
N TRP A 451 -14.74 44.93 32.07
CA TRP A 451 -14.75 43.87 33.09
C TRP A 451 -16.13 43.78 33.76
N ILE A 452 -16.74 42.59 33.70
CA ILE A 452 -18.06 42.34 34.32
C ILE A 452 -17.92 42.02 35.81
N ASN A 453 -16.86 41.30 36.20
CA ASN A 453 -16.62 40.90 37.59
C ASN A 453 -15.28 41.46 38.06
N ASN A 454 -15.26 41.98 39.28
CA ASN A 454 -14.03 42.37 39.96
C ASN A 454 -13.97 41.67 41.33
N LEU A 455 -13.10 40.65 41.44
CA LEU A 455 -13.02 39.77 42.61
C LEU A 455 -12.57 40.48 43.89
N GLU A 456 -11.87 41.62 43.76
CA GLU A 456 -11.30 42.35 44.90
C GLU A 456 -12.24 43.43 45.45
N THR A 457 -13.14 43.95 44.63
CA THR A 457 -13.99 45.10 44.98
C THR A 457 -15.48 44.79 45.05
N ASP A 458 -15.97 43.77 44.34
CA ASP A 458 -17.38 43.41 44.38
C ASP A 458 -17.76 42.81 45.76
N GLY A 459 -18.77 43.37 46.41
CA GLY A 459 -19.24 42.90 47.73
C GLY A 459 -19.68 41.43 47.76
N ARG A 460 -20.04 40.85 46.60
CA ARG A 460 -20.39 39.43 46.42
C ARG A 460 -19.25 38.48 46.80
N TYR A 461 -17.99 38.90 46.66
CA TYR A 461 -16.80 38.09 46.92
C TYR A 461 -16.10 38.43 48.25
N SER A 462 -16.65 39.35 49.05
CA SER A 462 -16.07 39.79 50.32
C SER A 462 -15.86 38.67 51.35
N SER A 463 -16.65 37.59 51.27
CA SER A 463 -16.51 36.41 52.13
C SER A 463 -15.31 35.53 51.80
N TRP A 464 -14.62 35.78 50.68
CA TRP A 464 -13.52 34.95 50.21
C TRP A 464 -12.19 35.40 50.80
N PRO A 465 -11.29 34.46 51.12
CA PRO A 465 -9.98 34.79 51.67
C PRO A 465 -9.10 35.47 50.62
N SER A 466 -8.36 36.51 51.03
CA SER A 466 -7.44 37.27 50.18
C SER A 466 -5.99 36.75 50.21
N ASN A 467 -5.74 35.64 50.91
CA ASN A 467 -4.40 35.04 51.01
C ASN A 467 -4.08 34.19 49.76
N VAL A 468 -2.89 34.38 49.18
CA VAL A 468 -2.41 33.62 48.01
C VAL A 468 -2.23 32.13 48.31
N GLN A 469 -1.90 31.80 49.56
CA GLN A 469 -1.69 30.41 49.97
C GLN A 469 -2.96 29.54 49.84
N GLU A 470 -4.14 30.16 49.78
CA GLU A 470 -5.40 29.45 49.54
C GLU A 470 -5.44 28.83 48.13
N LEU A 471 -4.81 29.48 47.14
CA LEU A 471 -4.72 28.99 45.75
C LEU A 471 -3.92 27.68 45.64
N LEU A 472 -3.02 27.44 46.61
CA LEU A 472 -2.18 26.24 46.65
C LEU A 472 -2.84 25.08 47.40
N ARG A 473 -4.04 25.27 47.97
CA ARG A 473 -4.74 24.18 48.64
C ARG A 473 -5.28 23.20 47.60
N PRO A 474 -4.95 21.90 47.71
CA PRO A 474 -5.50 20.89 46.80
C PRO A 474 -7.01 20.81 47.01
N THR A 475 -7.77 21.10 45.94
CA THR A 475 -9.23 20.94 45.92
C THR A 475 -9.62 19.71 45.11
N PHE A 476 -10.84 19.21 45.32
CA PHE A 476 -11.35 18.09 44.54
C PHE A 476 -11.48 18.48 43.06
N PRO A 477 -11.23 17.55 42.11
CA PRO A 477 -11.40 17.81 40.68
C PRO A 477 -12.80 18.37 40.39
N GLY A 478 -12.86 19.52 39.71
CA GLY A 478 -14.11 20.23 39.41
C GLY A 478 -14.55 21.28 40.45
N SER A 479 -13.87 21.40 41.60
CA SER A 479 -14.08 22.49 42.55
C SER A 479 -12.98 23.55 42.42
N SER A 480 -13.36 24.76 42.00
CA SER A 480 -12.44 25.90 41.90
C SER A 480 -12.11 26.45 43.28
N VAL A 481 -10.84 26.84 43.47
CA VAL A 481 -10.41 27.53 44.68
C VAL A 481 -11.09 28.90 44.72
N ARG A 482 -11.76 29.22 45.84
CA ARG A 482 -12.38 30.52 46.07
C ARG A 482 -11.36 31.46 46.72
N SER A 483 -10.90 32.46 45.99
CA SER A 483 -10.01 33.50 46.48
C SER A 483 -10.51 34.87 46.04
N ALA A 484 -10.44 35.86 46.93
CA ALA A 484 -10.77 37.25 46.61
C ALA A 484 -9.69 37.93 45.73
N ARG A 485 -8.61 37.24 45.36
CA ARG A 485 -7.59 37.75 44.42
C ARG A 485 -7.89 37.31 42.99
N THR A 486 -7.59 38.20 42.05
CA THR A 486 -7.72 37.90 40.62
C THR A 486 -6.60 36.94 40.17
N SER A 487 -6.91 35.65 40.03
CA SER A 487 -5.98 34.61 39.55
C SER A 487 -6.22 34.19 38.10
N THR A 488 -7.44 34.35 37.60
CA THR A 488 -7.86 33.87 36.28
C THR A 488 -8.74 34.91 35.63
N THR A 489 -8.36 35.34 34.43
CA THR A 489 -9.14 36.28 33.61
C THR A 489 -9.64 35.57 32.38
N SER A 490 -10.95 35.61 32.18
CA SER A 490 -11.60 35.18 30.93
C SER A 490 -12.31 36.38 30.33
N TRP A 491 -12.18 36.53 29.02
CA TRP A 491 -12.84 37.58 28.25
C TRP A 491 -13.54 36.94 27.06
N SER A 492 -14.65 37.54 26.62
CA SER A 492 -15.36 37.13 25.43
C SER A 492 -15.66 38.35 24.57
N LEU A 493 -15.40 38.23 23.27
CA LEU A 493 -15.74 39.27 22.31
C LEU A 493 -17.24 39.21 22.04
N TRP A 494 -17.97 40.23 22.47
CA TRP A 494 -19.38 40.38 22.13
C TRP A 494 -19.53 41.25 20.88
N THR A 495 -20.00 40.65 19.79
CA THR A 495 -20.46 41.39 18.62
C THR A 495 -21.94 41.72 18.79
N PRO A 496 -22.32 43.00 18.96
CA PRO A 496 -23.74 43.35 19.01
C PRO A 496 -24.38 42.99 17.66
N PRO A 497 -25.67 42.56 17.65
CA PRO A 497 -26.38 42.33 16.40
C PRO A 497 -26.33 43.60 15.56
N MET A 498 -25.99 43.48 14.26
CA MET A 498 -26.01 44.60 13.33
C MET A 498 -27.39 45.25 13.41
N ARG A 499 -27.48 46.43 14.05
CA ARG A 499 -28.60 47.33 13.81
C ARG A 499 -28.47 47.71 12.35
N THR A 500 -29.34 47.15 11.52
CA THR A 500 -29.66 47.72 10.21
C THR A 500 -29.96 49.19 10.46
N LEU A 501 -29.02 50.05 10.09
CA LEU A 501 -29.22 51.48 9.95
C LEU A 501 -30.25 51.65 8.82
N GLN A 502 -31.53 51.48 9.15
CA GLN A 502 -32.59 52.12 8.39
C GLN A 502 -32.49 53.60 8.70
N SER A 503 -31.87 54.30 7.76
CA SER A 503 -31.92 55.75 7.57
C SER A 503 -33.29 56.33 7.94
N CYS A 504 -33.30 57.30 8.85
CA CYS A 504 -34.30 58.36 8.89
C CYS A 504 -33.67 59.63 8.33
#